data_AF-A0A517LUT6-F1
#
_entry.id   AF-A0A517LUT6-F1
#
_cell.length_a   1.000
_cell.length_b   1.000
_cell.length_c   1.000
_cell.angle_alpha   90.00
_cell.angle_beta   90.00
_cell.angle_gamma   90.00
#
_symmetry.space_group_name_H-M   'P 1'
#
loop_
_entity.id
_entity.type
_entity.pdbx_description
1 polymer ?
#
loop_
_entity_poly.entity_id
_entity_poly.type
_entity_poly.pdbx_seq_one_letter_code
_entity_poly.pdbx_strand_id
1 'polypeptide(L)'
;MAKERTGTGFSLKDHLFNRERVEYLAGLLHAADDRFDASGFVRDTMRSLKSLELKQRITHIAEMLEQHLASDYHAAVKHLVASLPPPLDPTKTDDDFGDFIFAPLGEFVVRNGTAKKHLPLSLKTLKQLTQRFSMEDAIRTFINEHPEATMAELAKWSTDKNYHVRRLVSEGTRPKLPWSKRLTIDLLEPLPLLDTLHADPTRYVTRSVANHLNDIAKSHPDQVLQRLRSWAGQGAQDPAELDWMNRHALRTLVKQGDVDALQFLGFHANPKIKVSQFELASDEIRPGEAVEFSFVITADREESLLVDFVIDFVKANGKLSPKVHKLKPLQLRKGESTTVRKRHVLRANATTYTLYPGTHHLTLQINGKPSGTQTFEIV
;
A
#
# COMPACT_ATOMS: atom_id res chain seq x y z
N MET A 1 36.30 1.54 28.87
CA MET A 1 35.81 1.62 27.48
C MET A 1 35.19 0.29 27.07
N ALA A 2 33.96 0.04 27.51
CA ALA A 2 33.14 -1.04 26.97
C ALA A 2 32.01 -0.32 26.22
N LYS A 3 32.15 -0.22 24.89
CA LYS A 3 31.08 0.30 24.03
C LYS A 3 29.92 -0.67 24.14
N GLU A 4 28.82 -0.15 24.68
CA GLU A 4 27.48 -0.72 24.58
C GLU A 4 27.24 -1.20 23.14
N ARG A 5 26.93 -2.49 22.99
CA ARG A 5 26.35 -3.04 21.77
C ARG A 5 24.92 -2.49 21.66
N THR A 6 24.79 -1.31 21.08
CA THR A 6 23.50 -0.77 20.66
C THR A 6 22.96 -1.59 19.48
N GLY A 7 21.79 -2.19 19.72
CA GLY A 7 20.96 -3.05 18.86
C GLY A 7 21.28 -3.15 17.37
N THR A 8 21.45 -4.38 16.89
CA THR A 8 21.17 -4.72 15.49
C THR A 8 19.66 -4.60 15.29
N GLY A 9 19.20 -3.43 14.83
CA GLY A 9 17.82 -3.24 14.40
C GLY A 9 17.45 -4.28 13.32
N PHE A 10 16.19 -4.71 13.32
CA PHE A 10 15.66 -5.60 12.28
C PHE A 10 15.93 -5.02 10.89
N SER A 11 16.69 -5.73 10.07
CA SER A 11 16.97 -5.38 8.67
C SER A 11 16.05 -6.16 7.75
N LEU A 12 15.04 -5.49 7.19
CA LEU A 12 14.07 -6.12 6.29
C LEU A 12 14.76 -6.79 5.10
N LYS A 13 15.76 -6.15 4.48
CA LYS A 13 16.49 -6.71 3.34
C LYS A 13 17.26 -7.98 3.68
N ASP A 14 17.83 -8.06 4.89
CA ASP A 14 18.56 -9.24 5.35
C ASP A 14 17.62 -10.36 5.81
N HIS A 15 16.42 -10.02 6.25
CA HIS A 15 15.38 -11.03 6.53
C HIS A 15 14.82 -11.64 5.24
N LEU A 16 14.52 -10.81 4.23
CA LEU A 16 13.88 -11.26 2.99
C LEU A 16 14.86 -11.91 1.99
N PHE A 17 16.11 -11.45 1.95
CA PHE A 17 17.12 -11.96 1.02
C PHE A 17 18.42 -12.25 1.76
N ASN A 18 18.61 -13.52 2.10
CA ASN A 18 19.80 -14.05 2.77
C ASN A 18 20.18 -15.41 2.17
N ARG A 19 21.25 -16.01 2.71
CA ARG A 19 21.78 -17.28 2.25
C ARG A 19 20.73 -18.40 2.24
N GLU A 20 19.98 -18.56 3.33
CA GLU A 20 18.95 -19.60 3.44
C GLU A 20 17.88 -19.45 2.36
N ARG A 21 17.41 -18.22 2.11
CA ARG A 21 16.43 -17.94 1.05
C ARG A 21 17.00 -18.23 -0.34
N VAL A 22 18.25 -17.86 -0.60
CA VAL A 22 18.91 -18.14 -1.90
C VAL A 22 19.12 -19.65 -2.08
N GLU A 23 19.52 -20.36 -1.03
CA GLU A 23 19.67 -21.83 -1.04
C GLU A 23 18.32 -22.53 -1.27
N TYR A 24 17.24 -22.02 -0.66
CA TYR A 24 15.89 -22.50 -0.92
C TYR A 24 15.50 -22.35 -2.41
N LEU A 25 15.70 -21.16 -3.00
CA LEU A 25 15.42 -20.93 -4.41
C LEU A 25 16.29 -21.83 -5.32
N ALA A 26 17.57 -21.97 -4.99
CA ALA A 26 18.49 -22.83 -5.73
C ALA A 26 18.07 -24.30 -5.69
N GLY A 27 17.61 -24.78 -4.55
CA GLY A 27 17.09 -26.14 -4.37
C GLY A 27 15.85 -26.40 -5.21
N LEU A 28 14.93 -25.45 -5.29
CA LEU A 28 13.76 -25.55 -6.17
C LEU A 28 14.15 -25.64 -7.65
N LEU A 29 15.10 -24.81 -8.08
CA LEU A 29 15.61 -24.82 -9.46
C LEU A 29 16.29 -26.15 -9.81
N HIS A 30 17.13 -26.66 -8.91
CA HIS A 30 17.79 -27.96 -9.09
C HIS A 30 16.80 -29.13 -9.08
N ALA A 31 15.77 -29.09 -8.23
CA ALA A 31 14.74 -30.13 -8.23
C ALA A 31 13.94 -30.20 -9.55
N ALA A 32 13.86 -29.09 -10.30
CA ALA A 32 13.21 -29.05 -11.61
C ALA A 32 14.12 -29.47 -12.78
N ASP A 33 15.44 -29.31 -12.65
CA ASP A 33 16.46 -29.79 -13.59
C ASP A 33 17.78 -30.02 -12.82
N ASP A 34 18.18 -31.29 -12.69
CA ASP A 34 19.36 -31.70 -11.90
C ASP A 34 20.69 -31.19 -12.47
N ARG A 35 20.68 -30.69 -13.71
CA ARG A 35 21.84 -30.03 -14.34
C ARG A 35 22.04 -28.60 -13.89
N PHE A 36 21.08 -28.00 -13.19
CA PHE A 36 21.23 -26.66 -12.62
C PHE A 36 22.30 -26.65 -11.51
N ASP A 37 23.35 -25.84 -11.68
CA ASP A 37 24.42 -25.67 -10.69
C ASP A 37 23.95 -24.81 -9.50
N ALA A 38 23.16 -25.42 -8.61
CA ALA A 38 22.66 -24.75 -7.41
C ALA A 38 23.79 -24.21 -6.52
N SER A 39 24.88 -24.96 -6.39
CA SER A 39 26.02 -24.55 -5.56
C SER A 39 26.72 -23.33 -6.14
N GLY A 40 26.90 -23.30 -7.47
CA GLY A 40 27.43 -22.15 -8.19
C GLY A 40 26.53 -20.93 -8.06
N PHE A 41 25.22 -21.09 -8.31
CA PHE A 41 24.25 -20.01 -8.19
C PHE A 41 24.25 -19.39 -6.79
N VAL A 42 24.24 -20.20 -5.72
CA VAL A 42 24.31 -19.70 -4.34
C VAL A 42 25.62 -18.95 -4.09
N ARG A 43 26.75 -19.52 -4.48
CA ARG A 43 28.08 -18.91 -4.28
C ARG A 43 28.16 -17.54 -4.95
N ASP A 44 27.74 -17.45 -6.21
CA ASP A 44 27.88 -16.23 -7.01
C ASP A 44 26.87 -15.16 -6.58
N THR A 45 25.64 -15.57 -6.25
CA THR A 45 24.63 -14.68 -5.65
C THR A 45 25.13 -14.08 -4.33
N MET A 46 25.64 -14.90 -3.42
CA MET A 46 26.03 -14.45 -2.08
C MET A 46 27.28 -13.57 -2.04
N ARG A 47 28.08 -13.53 -3.11
CA ARG A 47 29.32 -12.74 -3.20
C ARG A 47 29.08 -11.24 -2.97
N SER A 48 28.01 -10.69 -3.56
CA SER A 48 27.73 -9.25 -3.52
C SER A 48 26.50 -8.89 -2.67
N LEU A 49 25.61 -9.86 -2.41
CA LEU A 49 24.27 -9.63 -1.84
C LEU A 49 24.26 -8.77 -0.57
N LYS A 50 25.20 -8.98 0.35
CA LYS A 50 25.23 -8.29 1.66
C LYS A 50 25.37 -6.77 1.53
N SER A 51 26.06 -6.29 0.50
CA SER A 51 26.30 -4.86 0.27
C SER A 51 25.12 -4.13 -0.37
N LEU A 52 24.13 -4.89 -0.89
CA LEU A 52 23.04 -4.35 -1.69
C LEU A 52 21.82 -4.00 -0.83
N GLU A 53 21.10 -2.94 -1.25
CA GLU A 53 19.78 -2.59 -0.75
C GLU A 53 18.67 -3.48 -1.32
N LEU A 54 17.46 -3.41 -0.75
CA LEU A 54 16.36 -4.34 -1.03
C LEU A 54 16.08 -4.56 -2.53
N LYS A 55 15.87 -3.49 -3.30
CA LYS A 55 15.60 -3.58 -4.75
C LYS A 55 16.82 -4.05 -5.55
N GLN A 56 18.02 -3.64 -5.13
CA GLN A 56 19.26 -4.09 -5.75
C GLN A 56 19.47 -5.60 -5.56
N ARG A 57 19.05 -6.18 -4.43
CA ARG A 57 19.08 -7.63 -4.23
C ARG A 57 18.15 -8.38 -5.18
N ILE A 58 16.96 -7.83 -5.44
CA ILE A 58 16.02 -8.41 -6.42
C ILE A 58 16.65 -8.44 -7.81
N THR A 59 17.20 -7.31 -8.27
CA THR A 59 17.89 -7.21 -9.56
C THR A 59 19.13 -8.11 -9.63
N HIS A 60 19.95 -8.13 -8.58
CA HIS A 60 21.16 -8.98 -8.52
C HIS A 60 20.83 -10.47 -8.61
N ILE A 61 19.81 -10.94 -7.90
CA ILE A 61 19.40 -12.36 -8.00
C ILE A 61 18.88 -12.68 -9.41
N ALA A 62 18.14 -11.77 -10.05
CA ALA A 62 17.70 -11.94 -11.44
C ALA A 62 18.88 -12.01 -12.42
N GLU A 63 19.91 -11.19 -12.22
CA GLU A 63 21.15 -11.23 -13.00
C GLU A 63 21.93 -12.54 -12.81
N MET A 64 21.92 -13.11 -11.61
CA MET A 64 22.50 -14.44 -11.39
C MET A 64 21.68 -15.54 -12.06
N LEU A 65 20.35 -15.42 -12.11
CA LEU A 65 19.50 -16.34 -12.86
C LEU A 65 19.82 -16.28 -14.37
N GLU A 66 20.09 -15.10 -14.94
CA GLU A 66 20.52 -14.95 -16.34
C GLU A 66 21.82 -15.68 -16.66
N GLN A 67 22.73 -15.79 -15.68
CA GLN A 67 24.01 -16.47 -15.85
C GLN A 67 23.93 -17.99 -15.67
N HIS A 68 22.97 -18.46 -14.87
CA HIS A 68 22.86 -19.87 -14.47
C HIS A 68 21.76 -20.63 -15.19
N LEU A 69 20.79 -19.94 -15.81
CA LEU A 69 19.75 -20.54 -16.65
C LEU A 69 20.18 -20.57 -18.13
N ALA A 70 19.38 -21.26 -18.94
CA ALA A 70 19.58 -21.31 -20.39
C ALA A 70 19.48 -19.89 -21.01
N SER A 71 20.33 -19.60 -21.99
CA SER A 71 20.29 -18.33 -22.73
C SER A 71 19.03 -18.18 -23.61
N ASP A 72 18.39 -19.29 -23.97
CA ASP A 72 17.06 -19.25 -24.61
C ASP A 72 15.99 -18.93 -23.57
N TYR A 73 15.29 -17.81 -23.78
CA TYR A 73 14.27 -17.33 -22.85
C TYR A 73 13.15 -18.35 -22.61
N HIS A 74 12.71 -19.09 -23.64
CA HIS A 74 11.61 -20.05 -23.50
C HIS A 74 12.02 -21.21 -22.59
N ALA A 75 13.22 -21.76 -22.79
CA ALA A 75 13.79 -22.78 -21.94
C ALA A 75 13.94 -22.29 -20.49
N ALA A 76 14.48 -21.08 -20.30
CA ALA A 76 14.67 -20.49 -18.98
C ALA A 76 13.36 -20.33 -18.21
N VAL A 77 12.33 -19.70 -18.80
CA VAL A 77 11.06 -19.52 -18.06
C VAL A 77 10.29 -20.82 -17.87
N LYS A 78 10.45 -21.81 -18.76
CA LYS A 78 9.88 -23.15 -18.56
C LYS A 78 10.49 -23.80 -17.32
N HIS A 79 11.80 -23.68 -17.14
CA HIS A 79 12.50 -24.16 -15.96
C HIS A 79 12.05 -23.40 -14.70
N LEU A 80 11.97 -22.06 -14.76
CA LEU A 80 11.44 -21.26 -13.65
C LEU A 80 10.04 -21.72 -13.22
N VAL A 81 9.11 -21.86 -14.15
CA VAL A 81 7.73 -22.30 -13.84
C VAL A 81 7.71 -23.72 -13.28
N ALA A 82 8.55 -24.63 -13.78
CA ALA A 82 8.65 -26.00 -13.28
C ALA A 82 9.23 -26.07 -11.86
N SER A 83 10.06 -25.09 -11.46
CA SER A 83 10.63 -24.99 -10.11
C SER A 83 9.68 -24.44 -9.05
N LEU A 84 8.54 -23.88 -9.43
CA LEU A 84 7.66 -23.22 -8.47
C LEU A 84 7.04 -24.23 -7.49
N PRO A 85 7.00 -23.91 -6.18
CA PRO A 85 6.21 -24.70 -5.24
C PRO A 85 4.71 -24.61 -5.59
N PRO A 86 3.83 -25.37 -4.92
CA PRO A 86 2.38 -25.19 -5.06
C PRO A 86 1.96 -23.71 -4.90
N PRO A 87 0.86 -23.28 -5.57
CA PRO A 87 0.27 -21.96 -5.33
C PRO A 87 0.00 -21.70 -3.86
N LEU A 88 -0.03 -20.42 -3.47
CA LEU A 88 -0.46 -20.00 -2.14
C LEU A 88 -1.87 -20.48 -1.83
N ASP A 89 -2.16 -20.57 -0.52
CA ASP A 89 -3.40 -21.13 0.00
C ASP A 89 -4.62 -20.37 -0.51
N PRO A 90 -5.47 -21.00 -1.36
CA PRO A 90 -6.63 -20.36 -1.95
C PRO A 90 -7.76 -20.14 -0.93
N THR A 91 -7.66 -20.69 0.29
CA THR A 91 -8.67 -20.55 1.35
C THR A 91 -8.46 -19.30 2.21
N LYS A 92 -7.28 -18.68 2.14
CA LYS A 92 -7.03 -17.38 2.77
C LYS A 92 -7.82 -16.29 2.06
N THR A 93 -8.12 -15.24 2.81
CA THR A 93 -8.86 -14.09 2.30
C THR A 93 -8.06 -12.80 2.33
N ASP A 94 -6.96 -12.74 3.08
CA ASP A 94 -6.15 -11.53 3.28
C ASP A 94 -4.74 -11.83 3.78
N ASP A 95 -3.87 -10.81 3.81
CA ASP A 95 -2.47 -10.87 4.29
C ASP A 95 -1.63 -12.01 3.68
N ASP A 96 -1.97 -12.43 2.46
CA ASP A 96 -1.32 -13.54 1.76
C ASP A 96 -0.34 -13.03 0.69
N PHE A 97 0.68 -12.28 1.09
CA PHE A 97 1.57 -11.62 0.12
C PHE A 97 2.55 -12.57 -0.61
N GLY A 98 2.73 -13.78 -0.07
CA GLY A 98 3.67 -14.77 -0.58
C GLY A 98 5.11 -14.60 -0.10
N ASP A 99 6.05 -15.30 -0.74
CA ASP A 99 7.47 -15.27 -0.37
C ASP A 99 8.29 -14.35 -1.27
N PHE A 100 8.91 -13.33 -0.66
CA PHE A 100 9.73 -12.33 -1.37
C PHE A 100 10.87 -12.92 -2.19
N ILE A 101 11.33 -14.14 -1.87
CA ILE A 101 12.37 -14.80 -2.66
C ILE A 101 11.95 -15.06 -4.12
N PHE A 102 10.66 -15.00 -4.44
CA PHE A 102 10.16 -15.13 -5.82
C PHE A 102 10.09 -13.79 -6.58
N ALA A 103 10.29 -12.64 -5.91
CA ALA A 103 10.35 -11.34 -6.58
C ALA A 103 11.39 -11.26 -7.72
N PRO A 104 12.61 -11.81 -7.57
CA PRO A 104 13.62 -11.86 -8.64
C PRO A 104 13.16 -12.60 -9.90
N LEU A 105 12.21 -13.53 -9.80
CA LEU A 105 11.70 -14.25 -10.97
C LEU A 105 10.86 -13.33 -11.87
N GLY A 106 10.11 -12.40 -11.26
CA GLY A 106 9.40 -11.36 -12.01
C GLY A 106 10.35 -10.40 -12.70
N GLU A 107 11.43 -10.00 -12.01
CA GLU A 107 12.49 -9.15 -12.57
C GLU A 107 13.23 -9.85 -13.72
N PHE A 108 13.53 -11.15 -13.60
CA PHE A 108 14.09 -11.95 -14.69
C PHE A 108 13.19 -11.92 -15.94
N VAL A 109 11.87 -12.09 -15.76
CA VAL A 109 10.89 -12.03 -16.85
C VAL A 109 10.86 -10.64 -17.50
N VAL A 110 10.94 -9.57 -16.70
CA VAL A 110 11.04 -8.21 -17.23
C VAL A 110 12.31 -8.05 -18.07
N ARG A 111 13.47 -8.44 -17.54
CA ARG A 111 14.76 -8.20 -18.19
C ARG A 111 14.95 -8.97 -19.50
N ASN A 112 14.32 -10.13 -19.64
CA ASN A 112 14.54 -11.04 -20.78
C ASN A 112 13.30 -11.20 -21.68
N GLY A 113 12.13 -10.74 -21.24
CA GLY A 113 10.85 -11.12 -21.81
C GLY A 113 10.01 -9.99 -22.41
N THR A 114 10.50 -8.75 -22.47
CA THR A 114 9.69 -7.61 -22.97
C THR A 114 9.53 -7.58 -24.49
N ALA A 115 10.38 -8.26 -25.26
CA ALA A 115 10.24 -8.30 -26.71
C ALA A 115 8.86 -8.84 -27.12
N LYS A 116 8.22 -8.22 -28.13
CA LYS A 116 6.83 -8.55 -28.56
C LYS A 116 6.60 -10.05 -28.80
N LYS A 117 7.60 -10.76 -29.35
CA LYS A 117 7.53 -12.22 -29.58
C LYS A 117 7.40 -13.06 -28.30
N HIS A 118 7.89 -12.54 -27.17
CA HIS A 118 7.88 -13.21 -25.87
C HIS A 118 6.67 -12.82 -25.03
N LEU A 119 5.97 -11.74 -25.36
CA LEU A 119 4.87 -11.18 -24.56
C LEU A 119 3.85 -12.23 -24.09
N PRO A 120 3.29 -13.12 -24.94
CA PRO A 120 2.32 -14.12 -24.48
C PRO A 120 2.90 -15.06 -23.42
N LEU A 121 4.16 -15.46 -23.59
CA LEU A 121 4.86 -16.33 -22.65
C LEU A 121 5.19 -15.59 -21.36
N SER A 122 5.68 -14.34 -21.44
CA SER A 122 6.00 -13.50 -20.29
C SER A 122 4.77 -13.27 -19.41
N LEU A 123 3.63 -12.91 -20.00
CA LEU A 123 2.38 -12.73 -19.25
C LEU A 123 1.90 -14.05 -18.62
N LYS A 124 1.98 -15.16 -19.35
CA LYS A 124 1.66 -16.50 -18.80
C LYS A 124 2.58 -16.85 -17.62
N THR A 125 3.86 -16.53 -17.70
CA THR A 125 4.83 -16.75 -16.63
C THR A 125 4.52 -15.88 -15.41
N LEU A 126 4.28 -14.58 -15.60
CA LEU A 126 3.89 -13.68 -14.50
C LEU A 126 2.60 -14.15 -13.80
N LYS A 127 1.63 -14.68 -14.56
CA LYS A 127 0.41 -15.28 -13.99
C LYS A 127 0.70 -16.49 -13.10
N GLN A 128 1.72 -17.28 -13.40
CA GLN A 128 2.13 -18.41 -12.54
C GLN A 128 2.89 -17.93 -11.31
N LEU A 129 3.82 -16.98 -11.50
CA LEU A 129 4.62 -16.41 -10.43
C LEU A 129 3.76 -15.65 -9.41
N THR A 130 2.75 -14.92 -9.87
CA THR A 130 1.90 -14.10 -8.99
C THR A 130 1.14 -14.91 -7.95
N GLN A 131 1.00 -16.22 -8.16
CA GLN A 131 0.35 -17.13 -7.23
C GLN A 131 1.27 -17.59 -6.09
N ARG A 132 2.55 -17.19 -6.09
CA ARG A 132 3.55 -17.50 -5.04
C ARG A 132 4.11 -16.23 -4.37
N PHE A 133 4.07 -15.12 -5.09
CA PHE A 133 4.43 -13.79 -4.62
C PHE A 133 3.91 -12.74 -5.61
N SER A 134 3.50 -11.56 -5.14
CA SER A 134 2.97 -10.51 -6.00
C SER A 134 3.90 -10.10 -7.16
N MET A 135 3.40 -10.18 -8.41
CA MET A 135 4.09 -9.66 -9.60
C MET A 135 3.70 -8.20 -9.94
N GLU A 136 3.23 -7.44 -8.95
CA GLU A 136 2.70 -6.08 -9.13
C GLU A 136 3.70 -5.07 -9.71
N ASP A 137 5.00 -5.23 -9.44
CA ASP A 137 6.04 -4.37 -10.00
C ASP A 137 6.40 -4.80 -11.44
N ALA A 138 6.55 -6.12 -11.65
CA ALA A 138 6.97 -6.69 -12.92
C ALA A 138 5.96 -6.43 -14.05
N ILE A 139 4.66 -6.60 -13.77
CA ILE A 139 3.60 -6.42 -14.79
C ILE A 139 3.57 -4.99 -15.37
N ARG A 140 4.06 -4.01 -14.61
CA ARG A 140 4.02 -2.58 -15.01
C ARG A 140 4.90 -2.27 -16.19
N THR A 141 6.04 -2.97 -16.34
CA THR A 141 6.86 -2.82 -17.53
C THR A 141 6.09 -3.26 -18.78
N PHE A 142 5.33 -4.35 -18.69
CA PHE A 142 4.51 -4.84 -19.80
C PHE A 142 3.31 -3.92 -20.10
N ILE A 143 2.68 -3.35 -19.06
CA ILE A 143 1.64 -2.32 -19.25
C ILE A 143 2.20 -1.11 -20.00
N ASN A 144 3.42 -0.66 -19.67
CA ASN A 144 4.01 0.51 -20.33
C ASN A 144 4.50 0.21 -21.76
N GLU A 145 5.10 -0.95 -21.99
CA GLU A 145 5.66 -1.30 -23.30
C GLU A 145 4.62 -1.86 -24.29
N HIS A 146 3.59 -2.54 -23.79
CA HIS A 146 2.54 -3.18 -24.59
C HIS A 146 1.15 -2.95 -23.95
N PRO A 147 0.68 -1.69 -23.82
CA PRO A 147 -0.51 -1.34 -23.04
C PRO A 147 -1.75 -2.09 -23.51
N GLU A 148 -2.11 -1.99 -24.80
CA GLU A 148 -3.33 -2.62 -25.34
C GLU A 148 -3.35 -4.14 -25.11
N ALA A 149 -2.26 -4.82 -25.47
CA ALA A 149 -2.16 -6.27 -25.36
C ALA A 149 -2.14 -6.73 -23.89
N THR A 150 -1.47 -5.99 -23.01
CA THR A 150 -1.39 -6.32 -21.59
C THR A 150 -2.73 -6.06 -20.89
N MET A 151 -3.38 -4.93 -21.16
CA MET A 151 -4.70 -4.61 -20.60
C MET A 151 -5.77 -5.60 -21.05
N ALA A 152 -5.74 -6.04 -22.30
CA ALA A 152 -6.63 -7.10 -22.80
C ALA A 152 -6.43 -8.44 -22.07
N GLU A 153 -5.19 -8.77 -21.69
CA GLU A 153 -4.93 -9.98 -20.90
C GLU A 153 -5.35 -9.80 -19.44
N LEU A 154 -5.13 -8.62 -18.84
CA LEU A 154 -5.60 -8.28 -17.50
C LEU A 154 -7.13 -8.30 -17.39
N ALA A 155 -7.85 -7.93 -18.45
CA ALA A 155 -9.31 -8.07 -18.52
C ALA A 155 -9.78 -9.53 -18.45
N LYS A 156 -8.99 -10.49 -18.95
CA LYS A 156 -9.28 -11.91 -18.76
C LYS A 156 -8.94 -12.35 -17.34
N TRP A 157 -7.88 -11.80 -16.78
CA TRP A 157 -7.40 -12.15 -15.43
C TRP A 157 -8.30 -11.60 -14.32
N SER A 158 -9.14 -10.59 -14.58
CA SER A 158 -10.07 -10.03 -13.59
C SER A 158 -11.13 -11.04 -13.14
N THR A 159 -11.36 -12.10 -13.92
CA THR A 159 -12.30 -13.20 -13.60
C THR A 159 -11.59 -14.53 -13.33
N ASP A 160 -10.27 -14.51 -13.13
CA ASP A 160 -9.49 -15.73 -12.89
C ASP A 160 -9.92 -16.45 -11.60
N LYS A 161 -9.83 -17.77 -11.56
CA LYS A 161 -10.18 -18.56 -10.38
C LYS A 161 -9.27 -18.24 -9.19
N ASN A 162 -8.01 -17.89 -9.43
CA ASN A 162 -7.04 -17.58 -8.38
C ASN A 162 -7.10 -16.09 -8.00
N TYR A 163 -7.41 -15.79 -6.74
CA TYR A 163 -7.54 -14.41 -6.28
C TYR A 163 -6.22 -13.62 -6.31
N HIS A 164 -5.05 -14.27 -6.30
CA HIS A 164 -3.77 -13.59 -6.49
C HIS A 164 -3.64 -13.00 -7.89
N VAL A 165 -4.16 -13.71 -8.89
CA VAL A 165 -4.21 -13.22 -10.27
C VAL A 165 -5.19 -12.07 -10.40
N ARG A 166 -6.38 -12.18 -9.80
CA ARG A 166 -7.38 -11.08 -9.78
C ARG A 166 -6.85 -9.84 -9.03
N ARG A 167 -6.18 -10.04 -7.90
CA ARG A 167 -5.53 -8.97 -7.13
C ARG A 167 -4.43 -8.29 -7.94
N LEU A 168 -3.62 -9.04 -8.70
CA LEU A 168 -2.59 -8.49 -9.57
C LEU A 168 -3.18 -7.52 -10.59
N VAL A 169 -4.37 -7.79 -11.12
CA VAL A 169 -5.06 -6.89 -12.07
C VAL A 169 -5.28 -5.52 -11.44
N SER A 170 -5.89 -5.48 -10.25
CA SER A 170 -6.12 -4.22 -9.54
C SER A 170 -4.81 -3.55 -9.11
N GLU A 171 -3.89 -4.29 -8.48
CA GLU A 171 -2.70 -3.70 -7.88
C GLU A 171 -1.67 -3.25 -8.94
N GLY A 172 -1.43 -4.09 -9.94
CA GLY A 172 -0.47 -3.82 -11.01
C GLY A 172 -0.84 -2.60 -11.84
N THR A 173 -2.13 -2.30 -11.96
CA THR A 173 -2.66 -1.14 -12.71
C THR A 173 -2.82 0.12 -11.85
N ARG A 174 -2.45 0.10 -10.57
CA ARG A 174 -2.57 1.29 -9.70
C ARG A 174 -1.77 2.49 -10.24
N PRO A 175 -2.34 3.71 -10.22
CA PRO A 175 -1.62 4.92 -10.63
C PRO A 175 -0.40 5.22 -9.75
N LYS A 176 -0.50 4.96 -8.44
CA LYS A 176 0.53 5.28 -7.44
C LYS A 176 0.90 4.07 -6.58
N LEU A 177 1.57 3.10 -7.20
CA LEU A 177 2.13 1.96 -6.48
C LEU A 177 3.49 2.31 -5.83
N PRO A 178 3.67 2.11 -4.51
CA PRO A 178 4.95 2.35 -3.85
C PRO A 178 6.10 1.53 -4.49
N TRP A 179 7.30 2.11 -4.51
CA TRP A 179 8.54 1.45 -4.95
C TRP A 179 8.56 0.93 -6.40
N SER A 180 7.57 1.31 -7.20
CA SER A 180 7.36 0.78 -8.55
C SER A 180 7.42 1.91 -9.59
N LYS A 181 7.76 1.57 -10.85
CA LYS A 181 7.75 2.53 -11.96
C LYS A 181 6.35 3.12 -12.15
N ARG A 182 6.24 4.38 -12.56
CA ARG A 182 4.93 4.98 -12.90
C ARG A 182 4.39 4.36 -14.19
N LEU A 183 3.07 4.21 -14.26
CA LEU A 183 2.40 3.80 -15.50
C LEU A 183 2.30 4.99 -16.45
N THR A 184 2.36 4.71 -17.75
CA THR A 184 2.19 5.70 -18.82
C THR A 184 0.78 5.72 -19.40
N ILE A 185 -0.03 4.70 -19.09
CA ILE A 185 -1.45 4.65 -19.46
C ILE A 185 -2.28 5.71 -18.73
N ASP A 186 -3.47 6.03 -19.26
CA ASP A 186 -4.40 6.92 -18.58
C ASP A 186 -4.84 6.30 -17.24
N LEU A 187 -4.92 7.12 -16.19
CA LEU A 187 -5.22 6.63 -14.84
C LEU A 187 -6.65 6.08 -14.69
N LEU A 188 -7.55 6.40 -15.62
CA LEU A 188 -8.94 5.93 -15.65
C LEU A 188 -9.10 4.67 -16.50
N GLU A 189 -8.13 4.35 -17.36
CA GLU A 189 -8.16 3.18 -18.24
C GLU A 189 -8.39 1.86 -17.48
N PRO A 190 -7.85 1.63 -16.26
CA PRO A 190 -8.10 0.41 -15.50
C PRO A 190 -9.48 0.33 -14.83
N LEU A 191 -10.28 1.40 -14.84
CA LEU A 191 -11.54 1.43 -14.08
C LEU A 191 -12.56 0.33 -14.46
N PRO A 192 -12.74 -0.04 -15.75
CA PRO A 192 -13.58 -1.18 -16.11
C PRO A 192 -13.12 -2.52 -15.51
N LEU A 193 -11.81 -2.67 -15.24
CA LEU A 193 -11.29 -3.85 -14.55
C LEU A 193 -11.75 -3.84 -13.08
N LEU A 194 -11.77 -2.67 -12.45
CA LEU A 194 -12.27 -2.51 -11.08
C LEU A 194 -13.78 -2.73 -11.00
N ASP A 195 -14.53 -2.35 -12.04
CA ASP A 195 -15.97 -2.65 -12.14
C ASP A 195 -16.26 -4.16 -12.17
N THR A 196 -15.28 -4.98 -12.58
CA THR A 196 -15.38 -6.45 -12.45
C THR A 196 -14.98 -6.91 -11.05
N LEU A 197 -13.90 -6.35 -10.51
CA LEU A 197 -13.28 -6.81 -9.26
C LEU A 197 -13.97 -6.30 -7.99
N HIS A 198 -14.88 -5.33 -8.08
CA HIS A 198 -15.52 -4.77 -6.89
C HIS A 198 -16.35 -5.78 -6.12
N ALA A 199 -16.91 -6.78 -6.82
CA ALA A 199 -17.74 -7.85 -6.28
C ALA A 199 -16.93 -9.10 -5.87
N ASP A 200 -15.60 -8.99 -5.81
CA ASP A 200 -14.75 -10.12 -5.40
C ASP A 200 -15.04 -10.54 -3.95
N PRO A 201 -15.20 -11.85 -3.66
CA PRO A 201 -15.42 -12.33 -2.30
C PRO A 201 -14.15 -12.26 -1.41
N THR A 202 -12.99 -11.93 -1.98
CA THR A 202 -11.70 -11.99 -1.31
C THR A 202 -11.25 -10.60 -0.85
N ARG A 203 -11.13 -10.40 0.47
CA ARG A 203 -10.68 -9.12 1.06
C ARG A 203 -9.36 -8.61 0.47
N TYR A 204 -8.43 -9.50 0.14
CA TYR A 204 -7.15 -9.12 -0.46
C TYR A 204 -7.31 -8.40 -1.81
N VAL A 205 -8.31 -8.80 -2.59
CA VAL A 205 -8.65 -8.17 -3.87
C VAL A 205 -9.38 -6.86 -3.64
N THR A 206 -10.45 -6.84 -2.83
CA THR A 206 -11.24 -5.62 -2.57
C THR A 206 -10.41 -4.52 -1.90
N ARG A 207 -9.44 -4.89 -1.05
CA ARG A 207 -8.43 -3.98 -0.49
C ARG A 207 -7.57 -3.33 -1.56
N SER A 208 -7.13 -4.10 -2.56
CA SER A 208 -6.43 -3.55 -3.72
C SER A 208 -7.32 -2.60 -4.49
N VAL A 209 -8.58 -2.97 -4.77
CA VAL A 209 -9.56 -2.12 -5.48
C VAL A 209 -9.76 -0.80 -4.73
N ALA A 210 -9.99 -0.85 -3.42
CA ALA A 210 -10.18 0.35 -2.62
C ALA A 210 -8.91 1.20 -2.49
N ASN A 211 -7.71 0.60 -2.50
CA ASN A 211 -6.45 1.34 -2.62
C ASN A 211 -6.31 2.03 -3.97
N HIS A 212 -6.67 1.34 -5.04
CA HIS A 212 -6.66 1.86 -6.41
C HIS A 212 -7.59 3.06 -6.53
N LEU A 213 -8.84 2.93 -6.09
CA LEU A 213 -9.81 4.03 -6.08
C LEU A 213 -9.33 5.22 -5.24
N ASN A 214 -8.72 4.98 -4.08
CA ASN A 214 -8.15 6.07 -3.27
C ASN A 214 -7.01 6.82 -3.98
N ASP A 215 -6.26 6.16 -4.87
CA ASP A 215 -5.24 6.84 -5.66
C ASP A 215 -5.84 7.72 -6.76
N ILE A 216 -6.92 7.26 -7.40
CA ILE A 216 -7.68 8.01 -8.41
C ILE A 216 -8.43 9.19 -7.78
N ALA A 217 -9.09 8.96 -6.64
CA ALA A 217 -9.95 9.93 -5.95
C ALA A 217 -9.25 11.26 -5.64
N LYS A 218 -7.93 11.24 -5.43
CA LYS A 218 -7.11 12.44 -5.18
C LYS A 218 -7.09 13.44 -6.35
N SER A 219 -7.50 13.00 -7.54
CA SER A 219 -7.49 13.81 -8.77
C SER A 219 -8.81 13.75 -9.54
N HIS A 220 -9.57 12.66 -9.38
CA HIS A 220 -10.84 12.43 -10.06
C HIS A 220 -11.91 11.97 -9.05
N PRO A 221 -12.23 12.79 -8.03
CA PRO A 221 -13.16 12.41 -6.96
C PRO A 221 -14.54 12.01 -7.50
N ASP A 222 -15.08 12.78 -8.44
CA ASP A 222 -16.42 12.57 -9.01
C ASP A 222 -16.56 11.19 -9.69
N GLN A 223 -15.53 10.77 -10.43
CA GLN A 223 -15.52 9.47 -11.12
C GLN A 223 -15.49 8.29 -10.15
N VAL A 224 -14.83 8.45 -9.01
CA VAL A 224 -14.81 7.44 -7.94
C VAL A 224 -16.16 7.40 -7.25
N LEU A 225 -16.71 8.56 -6.85
CA LEU A 225 -18.01 8.65 -6.19
C LEU A 225 -19.14 8.09 -7.08
N GLN A 226 -19.13 8.39 -8.37
CA GLN A 226 -20.11 7.84 -9.32
C GLN A 226 -20.06 6.31 -9.37
N ARG A 227 -18.86 5.71 -9.40
CA ARG A 227 -18.71 4.24 -9.39
C ARG A 227 -19.17 3.62 -8.09
N LEU A 228 -18.76 4.17 -6.95
CA LEU A 228 -19.19 3.66 -5.64
C LEU A 228 -20.73 3.72 -5.50
N ARG A 229 -21.39 4.77 -6.01
CA ARG A 229 -22.86 4.86 -6.09
C ARG A 229 -23.43 3.79 -7.02
N SER A 230 -22.83 3.57 -8.19
CA SER A 230 -23.26 2.55 -9.14
C SER A 230 -23.16 1.14 -8.54
N TRP A 231 -22.03 0.80 -7.91
CA TRP A 231 -21.81 -0.50 -7.28
C TRP A 231 -22.80 -0.75 -6.13
N ALA A 232 -23.11 0.27 -5.33
CA ALA A 232 -24.15 0.18 -4.31
C ALA A 232 -25.54 -0.10 -4.92
N GLY A 233 -25.88 0.52 -6.05
CA GLY A 233 -27.12 0.27 -6.76
C GLY A 233 -27.20 -1.12 -7.43
N GLN A 234 -26.07 -1.69 -7.81
CA GLN A 234 -25.98 -3.03 -8.40
C GLN A 234 -26.23 -4.15 -7.37
N GLY A 235 -25.85 -3.93 -6.09
CA GLY A 235 -26.03 -4.92 -5.03
C GLY A 235 -25.25 -6.22 -5.23
N ALA A 236 -24.15 -6.19 -6.00
CA ALA A 236 -23.37 -7.38 -6.34
C ALA A 236 -22.29 -7.75 -5.30
N GLN A 237 -21.98 -6.86 -4.36
CA GLN A 237 -21.01 -7.08 -3.28
C GLN A 237 -21.74 -7.17 -1.93
N ASP A 238 -21.16 -7.92 -0.99
CA ASP A 238 -21.60 -7.95 0.40
C ASP A 238 -21.71 -6.51 0.96
N PRO A 239 -22.83 -6.12 1.61
CA PRO A 239 -23.01 -4.76 2.09
C PRO A 239 -21.95 -4.29 3.08
N ALA A 240 -21.43 -5.18 3.94
CA ALA A 240 -20.39 -4.81 4.91
C ALA A 240 -19.02 -4.68 4.25
N GLU A 241 -18.72 -5.53 3.26
CA GLU A 241 -17.54 -5.39 2.40
C GLU A 241 -17.58 -4.06 1.63
N LEU A 242 -18.71 -3.73 1.01
CA LEU A 242 -18.86 -2.51 0.24
C LEU A 242 -18.78 -1.25 1.11
N ASP A 243 -19.37 -1.23 2.31
CA ASP A 243 -19.20 -0.12 3.27
C ASP A 243 -17.72 0.06 3.66
N TRP A 244 -17.00 -1.03 3.90
CA TRP A 244 -15.57 -0.95 4.16
C TRP A 244 -14.79 -0.41 2.95
N MET A 245 -15.09 -0.90 1.73
CA MET A 245 -14.47 -0.43 0.50
C MET A 245 -14.72 1.06 0.29
N ASN A 246 -15.94 1.54 0.51
CA ASN A 246 -16.32 2.95 0.41
C ASN A 246 -15.47 3.83 1.34
N ARG A 247 -15.40 3.47 2.63
CA ARG A 247 -14.60 4.20 3.63
C ARG A 247 -13.12 4.18 3.29
N HIS A 248 -12.61 3.03 2.84
CA HIS A 248 -11.20 2.88 2.51
C HIS A 248 -10.84 3.64 1.23
N ALA A 249 -11.66 3.58 0.19
CA ALA A 249 -11.47 4.29 -1.08
C ALA A 249 -11.51 5.82 -0.91
N LEU A 250 -12.37 6.34 -0.05
CA LEU A 250 -12.55 7.78 0.14
C LEU A 250 -11.72 8.38 1.29
N ARG A 251 -10.91 7.56 1.98
CA ARG A 251 -10.18 7.96 3.20
C ARG A 251 -9.33 9.23 3.05
N THR A 252 -8.78 9.48 1.86
CA THR A 252 -7.98 10.69 1.62
C THR A 252 -8.86 11.93 1.47
N LEU A 253 -9.94 11.84 0.69
CA LEU A 253 -10.92 12.91 0.51
C LEU A 253 -11.59 13.29 1.84
N VAL A 254 -11.99 12.29 2.62
CA VAL A 254 -12.54 12.50 3.97
C VAL A 254 -11.57 13.24 4.88
N LYS A 255 -10.28 12.87 4.85
CA LYS A 255 -9.24 13.59 5.62
C LYS A 255 -9.05 15.04 5.14
N GLN A 256 -9.34 15.32 3.88
CA GLN A 256 -9.27 16.64 3.28
C GLN A 256 -10.56 17.46 3.46
N GLY A 257 -11.60 16.89 4.07
CA GLY A 257 -12.89 17.55 4.26
C GLY A 257 -13.72 17.71 2.99
N ASP A 258 -13.51 16.83 2.01
CA ASP A 258 -14.30 16.78 0.80
C ASP A 258 -15.79 16.58 1.12
N VAL A 259 -16.62 17.51 0.64
CA VAL A 259 -18.05 17.60 1.00
C VAL A 259 -18.81 16.39 0.48
N ASP A 260 -18.58 16.01 -0.78
CA ASP A 260 -19.33 14.96 -1.44
C ASP A 260 -18.94 13.57 -0.92
N ALA A 261 -17.67 13.35 -0.61
CA ALA A 261 -17.21 12.13 0.03
C ALA A 261 -17.76 11.97 1.45
N LEU A 262 -17.79 13.05 2.24
CA LEU A 262 -18.41 13.02 3.58
C LEU A 262 -19.89 12.70 3.50
N GLN A 263 -20.64 13.38 2.63
CA GLN A 263 -22.06 13.14 2.43
C GLN A 263 -22.34 11.73 1.93
N PHE A 264 -21.54 11.22 0.99
CA PHE A 264 -21.65 9.86 0.48
C PHE A 264 -21.50 8.80 1.58
N LEU A 265 -20.62 9.03 2.55
CA LEU A 265 -20.43 8.16 3.70
C LEU A 265 -21.39 8.43 4.88
N GLY A 266 -22.39 9.29 4.69
CA GLY A 266 -23.41 9.58 5.70
C GLY A 266 -22.98 10.60 6.77
N PHE A 267 -21.91 11.35 6.53
CA PHE A 267 -21.48 12.44 7.41
C PHE A 267 -22.03 13.78 6.92
N HIS A 268 -22.46 14.64 7.84
CA HIS A 268 -22.71 16.03 7.50
C HIS A 268 -21.38 16.76 7.30
N ALA A 269 -21.16 17.31 6.11
CA ALA A 269 -19.99 18.17 5.84
C ALA A 269 -19.97 19.46 6.68
N ASN A 270 -21.13 19.88 7.19
CA ASN A 270 -21.31 21.00 8.11
C ASN A 270 -21.99 20.52 9.39
N PRO A 271 -21.28 19.82 10.29
CA PRO A 271 -21.86 19.39 11.54
C PRO A 271 -22.25 20.61 12.38
N LYS A 272 -23.41 20.57 13.03
CA LYS A 272 -23.86 21.61 13.96
C LYS A 272 -23.38 21.25 15.36
N ILE A 273 -22.16 21.68 15.66
CA ILE A 273 -21.45 21.40 16.90
C ILE A 273 -20.85 22.66 17.49
N LYS A 274 -20.65 22.65 18.80
CA LYS A 274 -19.83 23.59 19.55
C LYS A 274 -18.64 22.85 20.13
N VAL A 275 -17.44 23.39 19.90
CA VAL A 275 -16.22 22.94 20.58
C VAL A 275 -15.88 23.95 21.68
N SER A 276 -15.61 23.46 22.88
CA SER A 276 -15.21 24.27 24.03
C SER A 276 -14.09 23.58 24.82
N GLN A 277 -13.47 24.31 25.74
CA GLN A 277 -12.43 23.79 26.64
C GLN A 277 -11.29 23.07 25.90
N PHE A 278 -10.90 23.58 24.71
CA PHE A 278 -9.78 23.01 23.97
C PHE A 278 -8.47 23.47 24.60
N GLU A 279 -7.83 22.58 25.34
CA GLU A 279 -6.69 22.88 26.22
C GLU A 279 -5.53 21.90 25.95
N LEU A 280 -4.31 22.42 26.00
CA LEU A 280 -3.07 21.64 26.05
C LEU A 280 -2.66 21.45 27.51
N ALA A 281 -2.06 20.30 27.83
CA ALA A 281 -1.48 20.06 29.16
C ALA A 281 -0.15 20.81 29.36
N SER A 282 0.60 21.06 28.27
CA SER A 282 1.85 21.82 28.23
C SER A 282 1.97 22.54 26.89
N ASP A 283 2.53 23.74 26.89
CA ASP A 283 2.89 24.52 25.71
C ASP A 283 4.37 24.35 25.32
N GLU A 284 5.21 23.72 26.14
CA GLU A 284 6.57 23.28 25.80
C GLU A 284 6.67 21.75 25.82
N ILE A 285 7.23 21.14 24.77
CA ILE A 285 7.28 19.68 24.60
C ILE A 285 8.63 19.26 24.04
N ARG A 286 9.31 18.32 24.72
CA ARG A 286 10.59 17.79 24.24
C ARG A 286 10.40 16.60 23.30
N PRO A 287 11.32 16.36 22.35
CA PRO A 287 11.33 15.12 21.58
C PRO A 287 11.32 13.88 22.50
N GLY A 288 10.38 12.97 22.28
CA GLY A 288 10.12 11.79 23.12
C GLY A 288 8.92 11.93 24.05
N GLU A 289 8.49 13.16 24.34
CA GLU A 289 7.31 13.45 25.15
C GLU A 289 6.02 13.41 24.31
N ALA A 290 4.88 13.70 24.94
CA ALA A 290 3.58 13.66 24.29
C ALA A 290 2.89 15.03 24.27
N VAL A 291 2.29 15.35 23.13
CA VAL A 291 1.24 16.37 23.05
C VAL A 291 0.00 15.80 23.71
N GLU A 292 -0.35 16.32 24.88
CA GLU A 292 -1.55 15.95 25.63
C GLU A 292 -2.56 17.09 25.58
N PHE A 293 -3.79 16.77 25.16
CA PHE A 293 -4.83 17.77 24.97
C PHE A 293 -6.22 17.21 25.23
N SER A 294 -7.14 18.11 25.58
CA SER A 294 -8.56 17.79 25.77
C SER A 294 -9.48 18.86 25.22
N PHE A 295 -10.72 18.49 24.94
CA PHE A 295 -11.78 19.39 24.48
C PHE A 295 -13.15 18.77 24.71
N VAL A 296 -14.19 19.60 24.75
CA VAL A 296 -15.58 19.17 24.81
C VAL A 296 -16.25 19.45 23.46
N ILE A 297 -16.98 18.46 22.93
CA ILE A 297 -17.87 18.64 21.77
C ILE A 297 -19.30 18.53 22.26
N THR A 298 -20.12 19.52 21.92
CA THR A 298 -21.58 19.51 22.08
C THR A 298 -22.25 19.52 20.72
N ALA A 299 -23.26 18.68 20.49
CA ALA A 299 -24.01 18.65 19.23
C ALA A 299 -25.36 19.37 19.35
N ASP A 300 -25.69 20.24 18.40
CA ASP A 300 -26.97 20.98 18.36
C ASP A 300 -28.08 20.18 17.64
N ARG A 301 -27.71 19.06 17.03
CA ARG A 301 -28.60 18.04 16.44
C ARG A 301 -27.90 16.67 16.49
N GLU A 302 -28.56 15.64 15.95
CA GLU A 302 -27.91 14.34 15.77
C GLU A 302 -26.78 14.45 14.75
N GLU A 303 -25.58 14.03 15.15
CA GLU A 303 -24.37 14.14 14.35
C GLU A 303 -23.53 12.86 14.43
N SER A 304 -23.12 12.39 13.25
CA SER A 304 -22.00 11.45 13.08
C SER A 304 -20.74 12.29 12.83
N LEU A 305 -19.73 12.14 13.67
CA LEU A 305 -18.51 12.95 13.64
C LEU A 305 -17.28 12.07 13.43
N LEU A 306 -16.43 12.45 12.47
CA LEU A 306 -15.06 12.00 12.35
C LEU A 306 -14.16 13.05 12.98
N VAL A 307 -13.66 12.75 14.19
CA VAL A 307 -12.77 13.64 14.91
C VAL A 307 -11.33 13.23 14.62
N ASP A 308 -10.60 14.16 14.02
CA ASP A 308 -9.18 14.12 13.71
C ASP A 308 -8.48 15.33 14.35
N PHE A 309 -7.16 15.36 14.31
CA PHE A 309 -6.37 16.55 14.62
C PHE A 309 -5.23 16.69 13.62
N VAL A 310 -4.81 17.92 13.38
CA VAL A 310 -3.70 18.25 12.49
C VAL A 310 -2.59 18.85 13.33
N ILE A 311 -1.38 18.33 13.17
CA ILE A 311 -0.19 19.01 13.67
C ILE A 311 0.53 19.62 12.48
N ASP A 312 0.64 20.94 12.47
CA ASP A 312 1.48 21.66 11.54
C ASP A 312 2.92 21.63 12.07
N PHE A 313 3.71 20.72 11.50
CA PHE A 313 5.07 20.50 11.97
C PHE A 313 6.04 21.47 11.31
N VAL A 314 6.88 22.13 12.12
CA VAL A 314 8.08 22.83 11.65
C VAL A 314 9.01 21.86 10.92
N LYS A 315 9.54 22.27 9.77
CA LYS A 315 10.50 21.53 8.94
C LYS A 315 11.88 22.18 9.00
N ALA A 316 12.89 21.50 8.44
CA ALA A 316 14.28 21.98 8.39
C ALA A 316 14.43 23.40 7.83
N ASN A 317 13.52 23.82 6.95
CA ASN A 317 13.51 25.15 6.32
C ASN A 317 12.65 26.18 7.09
N GLY A 318 12.23 25.87 8.32
CA GLY A 318 11.37 26.72 9.16
C GLY A 318 9.90 26.77 8.74
N LYS A 319 9.51 26.16 7.61
CA LYS A 319 8.11 26.15 7.18
C LYS A 319 7.29 25.12 7.95
N LEU A 320 6.01 25.40 8.08
CA LEU A 320 5.01 24.48 8.60
C LEU A 320 4.54 23.51 7.52
N SER A 321 4.29 22.27 7.90
CA SER A 321 3.68 21.27 7.03
C SER A 321 2.66 20.43 7.82
N PRO A 322 1.41 20.36 7.34
CA PRO A 322 0.34 19.69 8.05
C PRO A 322 0.54 18.17 8.07
N LYS A 323 0.18 17.56 9.19
CA LYS A 323 0.00 16.12 9.31
C LYS A 323 -1.33 15.83 10.01
N VAL A 324 -2.27 15.24 9.26
CA VAL A 324 -3.54 14.78 9.82
C VAL A 324 -3.35 13.46 10.56
N HIS A 325 -3.82 13.41 11.80
CA HIS A 325 -3.85 12.25 12.67
C HIS A 325 -5.30 11.86 12.99
N LYS A 326 -5.60 10.56 12.86
CA LYS A 326 -6.91 10.02 13.24
C LYS A 326 -7.04 10.03 14.77
N LEU A 327 -8.20 10.45 15.27
CA LEU A 327 -8.51 10.42 16.70
C LEU A 327 -9.62 9.41 17.02
N LYS A 328 -10.88 9.67 16.68
CA LYS A 328 -11.98 8.68 16.80
C LYS A 328 -13.25 9.14 16.07
N PRO A 329 -14.11 8.22 15.62
CA PRO A 329 -15.50 8.54 15.29
C PRO A 329 -16.33 8.77 16.57
N LEU A 330 -17.38 9.58 16.47
CA LEU A 330 -18.38 9.81 17.53
C LEU A 330 -19.78 9.85 16.92
N GLN A 331 -20.76 9.36 17.67
CA GLN A 331 -22.17 9.58 17.43
C GLN A 331 -22.69 10.43 18.59
N LEU A 332 -23.27 11.59 18.31
CA LEU A 332 -23.84 12.47 19.33
C LEU A 332 -25.30 12.76 19.01
N ARG A 333 -26.16 12.66 20.02
CA ARG A 333 -27.56 13.11 19.93
C ARG A 333 -27.63 14.63 20.09
N LYS A 334 -28.78 15.20 19.73
CA LYS A 334 -29.07 16.62 19.99
C LYS A 334 -28.91 16.96 21.48
N GLY A 335 -28.11 17.98 21.79
CA GLY A 335 -27.79 18.46 23.12
C GLY A 335 -26.73 17.63 23.86
N GLU A 336 -26.29 16.50 23.31
CA GLU A 336 -25.29 15.65 23.94
C GLU A 336 -23.91 16.32 23.90
N SER A 337 -23.18 16.20 25.00
CA SER A 337 -21.81 16.68 25.13
C SER A 337 -20.88 15.55 25.54
N THR A 338 -19.68 15.51 24.95
CA THR A 338 -18.65 14.53 25.32
C THR A 338 -17.29 15.19 25.46
N THR A 339 -16.54 14.76 26.48
CA THR A 339 -15.14 15.16 26.65
C THR A 339 -14.23 14.19 25.89
N VAL A 340 -13.31 14.74 25.11
CA VAL A 340 -12.30 13.99 24.40
C VAL A 340 -10.93 14.35 24.98
N ARG A 341 -10.11 13.32 25.23
CA ARG A 341 -8.73 13.47 25.68
C ARG A 341 -7.83 12.69 24.73
N LYS A 342 -6.66 13.24 24.40
CA LYS A 342 -5.67 12.58 23.55
C LYS A 342 -4.28 12.79 24.08
N ARG A 343 -3.52 11.70 24.11
CA ARG A 343 -2.08 11.66 24.27
C ARG A 343 -1.43 11.25 22.95
N HIS A 344 -0.55 12.10 22.39
CA HIS A 344 0.16 11.85 21.14
C HIS A 344 1.67 11.99 21.32
N VAL A 345 2.37 10.85 21.38
CA VAL A 345 3.83 10.82 21.58
C VAL A 345 4.57 11.25 20.32
N LEU A 346 5.44 12.25 20.47
CA LEU A 346 6.37 12.72 19.45
C LEU A 346 7.68 11.92 19.55
N ARG A 347 7.85 10.87 18.74
CA ARG A 347 9.01 9.97 18.90
C ARG A 347 10.31 10.65 18.47
N ALA A 348 11.26 10.77 19.38
CA ALA A 348 12.59 11.33 19.12
C ALA A 348 13.41 10.50 18.11
N ASN A 349 13.21 9.18 18.08
CA ASN A 349 13.99 8.23 17.27
C ASN A 349 13.20 7.68 16.08
N ALA A 350 12.28 8.46 15.51
CA ALA A 350 11.57 8.05 14.31
C ALA A 350 12.53 7.97 13.10
N THR A 351 12.49 6.89 12.34
CA THR A 351 13.28 6.73 11.10
C THR A 351 12.62 7.40 9.89
N THR A 352 11.35 7.79 10.00
CA THR A 352 10.54 8.31 8.89
C THR A 352 10.27 9.81 8.97
N TYR A 353 10.67 10.48 10.05
CA TYR A 353 10.56 11.92 10.19
C TYR A 353 11.55 12.44 11.24
N THR A 354 11.86 13.74 11.15
CA THR A 354 12.66 14.48 12.13
C THR A 354 11.77 15.55 12.76
N LEU A 355 11.88 15.73 14.08
CA LEU A 355 11.25 16.82 14.82
C LEU A 355 12.23 17.99 14.86
N TYR A 356 11.75 19.18 14.51
CA TYR A 356 12.54 20.40 14.52
C TYR A 356 12.01 21.32 15.64
N PRO A 357 12.91 22.00 16.38
CA PRO A 357 12.51 23.03 17.33
C PRO A 357 11.73 24.16 16.65
N GLY A 358 10.90 24.86 17.42
CA GLY A 358 10.05 25.94 16.94
C GLY A 358 8.58 25.77 17.34
N THR A 359 7.74 26.71 16.91
CA THR A 359 6.31 26.72 17.21
C THR A 359 5.52 25.85 16.24
N HIS A 360 4.86 24.81 16.77
CA HIS A 360 3.96 23.91 16.06
C HIS A 360 2.50 24.25 16.40
N HIS A 361 1.58 23.90 15.49
CA HIS A 361 0.16 24.19 15.67
C HIS A 361 -0.63 22.89 15.76
N LEU A 362 -1.50 22.77 16.75
CA LEU A 362 -2.44 21.68 16.92
C LEU A 362 -3.86 22.16 16.60
N THR A 363 -4.39 21.72 15.48
CA THR A 363 -5.75 22.08 15.02
C THR A 363 -6.69 20.90 15.18
N LEU A 364 -7.84 21.07 15.84
CA LEU A 364 -8.91 20.07 15.81
C LEU A 364 -9.57 20.07 14.45
N GLN A 365 -9.81 18.89 13.87
CA GLN A 365 -10.46 18.74 12.58
C GLN A 365 -11.66 17.79 12.71
N ILE A 366 -12.88 18.30 12.56
CA ILE A 366 -14.12 17.53 12.72
C ILE A 366 -14.87 17.50 11.39
N ASN A 367 -15.18 16.30 10.88
CA ASN A 367 -15.69 16.10 9.52
C ASN A 367 -14.87 16.88 8.49
N GLY A 368 -13.54 16.86 8.66
CA GLY A 368 -12.61 17.55 7.76
C GLY A 368 -12.55 19.07 7.90
N LYS A 369 -13.30 19.68 8.83
CA LYS A 369 -13.28 21.14 9.07
C LYS A 369 -12.50 21.52 10.32
N PRO A 370 -11.66 22.57 10.28
CA PRO A 370 -10.97 23.06 11.47
C PRO A 370 -11.97 23.58 12.51
N SER A 371 -11.77 23.24 13.78
CA SER A 371 -12.69 23.53 14.89
C SER A 371 -11.99 24.09 16.14
N GLY A 372 -10.87 24.78 15.94
CA GLY A 372 -10.04 25.38 17.00
C GLY A 372 -8.56 25.00 16.84
N THR A 373 -7.67 25.91 17.23
CA THR A 373 -6.21 25.74 17.14
C THR A 373 -5.55 26.11 18.46
N GLN A 374 -4.57 25.32 18.87
CA GLN A 374 -3.64 25.62 19.95
C GLN A 374 -2.21 25.58 19.41
N THR A 375 -1.27 26.20 20.12
CA THR A 375 0.15 26.21 19.76
C THR A 375 0.99 25.59 20.86
N PHE A 376 2.07 24.90 20.48
CA PHE A 376 3.09 24.41 21.40
C PHE A 376 4.47 24.55 20.77
N GLU A 377 5.48 24.72 21.60
CA GLU A 377 6.89 24.80 21.23
C GLU A 377 7.54 23.42 21.37
N ILE A 378 8.30 23.00 20.36
CA ILE A 378 9.27 21.91 20.54
C ILE A 378 10.60 22.52 20.95
N VAL A 379 11.09 22.14 22.13
CA VAL A 379 12.33 22.65 22.75
C VAL A 379 13.46 21.64 22.77
#